data_AF-A0A358CT49-F1
#
_entry.id   AF-A0A358CT49-F1
#
_cell.length_a   1.000
_cell.length_b   1.000
_cell.length_c   1.000
_cell.angle_alpha   90.00
_cell.angle_beta   90.00
_cell.angle_gamma   90.00
#
_symmetry.space_group_name_H-M   'P 1'
#
loop_
_entity.id
_entity.type
_entity.pdbx_description
1 polymer ?
#
loop_
_entity_poly.entity_id
_entity_poly.type
_entity_poly.pdbx_seq_one_letter_code
_entity_poly.pdbx_strand_id
1 'polypeptide(L)'
;MNMKIYKLPKSLRVWLLPMVCLLSMGGLTIALCRVAIAEEPEIDAHRVKLETHAEELFVLEVLPLLRAKCFGCHGEGDDLRGEYYMTSRDALVRGGESGDAAVVPGDAGTGSLLEAIRWDGLEMPPKKSERLTSDEVALVEEWVRGGAPWPSLEQQFVIQNAAKGRALDEGLVRWKTSGGTSQEWTDRKYVEKDLWAFANLPRAETILPAEVSHNDAIDFFVDKKIAEKALVASPPAHSAELLRRVTYDLTGLPPSAEQTAAFVEDFARDSDLAYEELVDRLLDSPRYGERWARHWLDITRYADTGGMSNDYERSNMWRYRDYVIRCFNNDKPYNEFIMEQIAGDELAKTSVRKRHMAAGLEGQQLYAAVRKTETEGGYTEREAELLVASGFLRLGPWDNAMVDDDQARQIYLDDVVNITGQTFLSQTLRCCKCHDHKFDPIPTRDYYGIYAAFATTFPVERPAPFLSIESRDR
;
A
#
# COMPACT_ATOMS: atom_id res chain seq x y z
N MET A 1 -39.50 35.14 29.23
CA MET A 1 -39.74 33.83 29.86
C MET A 1 -38.39 33.19 30.09
N ASN A 2 -38.10 32.81 31.35
CA ASN A 2 -36.78 32.45 31.87
C ASN A 2 -36.09 31.30 31.12
N MET A 3 -34.78 31.42 30.87
CA MET A 3 -33.93 30.28 30.60
C MET A 3 -32.71 30.31 31.55
N LYS A 4 -32.66 29.32 32.44
CA LYS A 4 -31.63 29.11 33.46
C LYS A 4 -30.32 28.69 32.80
N ILE A 5 -29.22 29.31 33.21
CA ILE A 5 -27.84 28.94 32.86
C ILE A 5 -27.39 27.84 33.82
N TYR A 6 -27.09 26.64 33.30
CA TYR A 6 -26.34 25.62 34.03
C TYR A 6 -24.85 25.76 33.71
N LYS A 7 -24.02 25.89 34.75
CA LYS A 7 -22.55 25.94 34.67
C LYS A 7 -22.00 24.55 34.37
N LEU A 8 -21.17 24.43 33.33
CA LEU A 8 -20.34 23.25 33.06
C LEU A 8 -18.98 23.33 33.81
N PRO A 9 -18.37 22.20 34.20
CA PRO A 9 -17.14 22.15 35.00
C PRO A 9 -15.87 22.46 34.19
N LYS A 10 -14.81 22.85 34.92
CA LYS A 10 -13.47 23.15 34.42
C LYS A 10 -12.70 21.86 34.04
N SER A 11 -12.89 21.35 32.83
CA SER A 11 -11.91 20.52 32.11
C SER A 11 -12.36 20.44 30.66
N LEU A 12 -11.42 20.28 29.72
CA LEU A 12 -11.54 20.51 28.27
C LEU A 12 -11.42 21.98 27.83
N ARG A 13 -10.20 22.52 27.96
CA ARG A 13 -9.64 23.37 26.90
C ARG A 13 -8.68 22.49 26.12
N VAL A 14 -9.02 22.04 24.91
CA VAL A 14 -8.22 22.22 23.68
C VAL A 14 -9.13 21.95 22.47
N TRP A 15 -9.01 22.83 21.47
CA TRP A 15 -9.42 22.74 20.05
C TRP A 15 -10.71 23.43 19.58
N LEU A 16 -10.57 23.98 18.36
CA LEU A 16 -11.48 24.77 17.49
C LEU A 16 -11.42 26.30 17.67
N LEU A 17 -11.22 27.16 16.66
CA LEU A 17 -10.68 27.13 15.30
C LEU A 17 -10.48 28.65 14.94
N PRO A 18 -9.81 29.04 13.84
CA PRO A 18 -9.40 30.42 13.54
C PRO A 18 -10.56 31.30 13.08
N MET A 19 -10.50 32.61 13.36
CA MET A 19 -11.34 33.59 12.67
C MET A 19 -10.68 34.97 12.62
N VAL A 20 -10.51 35.44 11.38
CA VAL A 20 -10.62 36.83 10.91
C VAL A 20 -9.61 37.86 11.43
N CYS A 21 -8.61 38.17 10.59
CA CYS A 21 -8.00 39.49 10.53
C CYS A 21 -8.20 40.08 9.12
N LEU A 22 -8.90 41.21 9.08
CA LEU A 22 -8.98 42.11 7.92
C LEU A 22 -8.64 43.52 8.42
N LEU A 23 -7.80 44.22 7.65
CA LEU A 23 -7.41 45.64 7.69
C LEU A 23 -6.19 46.02 8.57
N SER A 24 -5.00 46.12 7.95
CA SER A 24 -4.46 47.40 7.47
C SER A 24 -3.00 47.30 6.98
N MET A 25 -2.81 47.78 5.74
CA MET A 25 -1.64 48.45 5.14
C MET A 25 -0.20 47.96 5.43
N GLY A 26 0.43 47.45 4.36
CA GLY A 26 1.79 47.85 3.97
C GLY A 26 2.94 47.09 4.62
N GLY A 27 3.52 46.13 3.89
CA GLY A 27 4.84 45.58 4.22
C GLY A 27 4.96 44.11 3.86
N LEU A 28 5.59 43.84 2.71
CA LEU A 28 5.99 42.51 2.29
C LEU A 28 6.97 41.92 3.32
N THR A 29 6.50 40.99 4.15
CA THR A 29 7.35 40.10 4.95
C THR A 29 6.98 38.67 4.58
N ILE A 30 7.89 38.00 3.88
CA ILE A 30 7.81 36.55 3.64
C ILE A 30 8.05 35.88 4.99
N ALA A 31 6.98 35.54 5.69
CA ALA A 31 7.06 34.65 6.84
C ALA A 31 7.20 33.22 6.31
N LEU A 32 8.46 32.76 6.20
CA LEU A 32 8.78 31.33 6.09
C LEU A 32 8.28 30.66 7.38
N CYS A 33 7.08 30.09 7.37
CA CYS A 33 6.66 29.12 8.36
C CYS A 33 7.55 27.88 8.21
N ARG A 34 8.69 27.88 8.91
CA ARG A 34 9.38 26.64 9.28
C ARG A 34 8.40 25.87 10.16
N VAL A 35 7.86 24.77 9.64
CA VAL A 35 7.39 23.69 10.48
C VAL A 35 8.61 23.29 11.32
N ALA A 36 8.62 23.68 12.58
CA ALA A 36 9.56 23.12 13.53
C ALA A 36 9.22 21.64 13.61
N ILE A 37 10.00 20.82 12.91
CA ILE A 37 10.18 19.43 13.30
C ILE A 37 10.67 19.55 14.75
N ALA A 38 9.85 19.12 15.70
CA ALA A 38 10.32 18.97 17.06
C ALA A 38 11.49 18.00 16.97
N GLU A 39 12.72 18.53 17.14
CA GLU A 39 13.90 17.69 17.32
C GLU A 39 13.58 16.75 18.48
N GLU A 40 13.80 15.45 18.24
CA GLU A 40 13.72 14.45 19.29
C GLU A 40 14.56 14.92 20.48
N PRO A 41 14.08 14.80 21.73
CA PRO A 41 14.85 15.25 22.88
C PRO A 41 16.21 14.55 22.87
N GLU A 42 17.28 15.35 22.79
CA GLU A 42 18.64 14.86 22.85
C GLU A 42 18.85 14.24 24.24
N ILE A 43 18.75 12.92 24.32
CA ILE A 43 18.98 12.17 25.56
C ILE A 43 20.47 12.26 25.86
N ASP A 44 20.82 12.94 26.95
CA ASP A 44 22.18 13.06 27.45
C ASP A 44 22.78 11.66 27.71
N ALA A 45 23.60 11.20 26.77
CA ALA A 45 24.26 9.89 26.79
C ALA A 45 25.15 9.68 28.04
N HIS A 46 25.48 10.73 28.78
CA HIS A 46 26.30 10.63 30.00
C HIS A 46 25.54 10.21 31.26
N ARG A 47 24.21 10.10 31.23
CA ARG A 47 23.40 9.59 32.36
C ARG A 47 22.83 8.18 32.18
N VAL A 48 23.20 7.47 31.13
CA VAL A 48 22.81 6.07 30.94
C VAL A 48 23.68 5.20 31.86
N LYS A 49 23.10 4.69 32.95
CA LYS A 49 23.73 3.58 33.70
C LYS A 49 23.91 2.40 32.74
N LEU A 50 25.06 1.72 32.84
CA LEU A 50 25.34 0.47 32.11
C LEU A 50 24.11 -0.44 32.17
N GLU A 51 23.51 -0.69 31.00
CA GLU A 51 22.37 -1.60 30.84
C GLU A 51 22.80 -2.97 31.36
N THR A 52 22.09 -3.49 32.36
CA THR A 52 22.31 -4.87 32.80
C THR A 52 21.52 -5.81 31.90
N HIS A 53 22.07 -7.01 31.65
CA HIS A 53 21.38 -8.06 30.88
C HIS A 53 19.95 -8.32 31.37
N ALA A 54 19.72 -8.25 32.69
CA ALA A 54 18.41 -8.43 33.28
C ALA A 54 17.43 -7.25 33.00
N GLU A 55 17.92 -6.02 32.86
CA GLU A 55 17.11 -4.87 32.45
C GLU A 55 16.73 -4.97 30.97
N GLU A 56 17.66 -5.39 30.11
CA GLU A 56 17.36 -5.64 28.69
C GLU A 56 16.33 -6.75 28.51
N LEU A 57 16.55 -7.89 29.16
CA LEU A 57 15.64 -9.03 29.16
C LEU A 57 14.24 -8.62 29.65
N PHE A 58 14.17 -7.77 30.68
CA PHE A 58 12.89 -7.25 31.15
C PHE A 58 12.17 -6.43 30.08
N VAL A 59 12.86 -5.46 29.48
CA VAL A 59 12.25 -4.48 28.57
C VAL A 59 11.85 -5.11 27.23
N LEU A 60 12.68 -6.02 26.71
CA LEU A 60 12.52 -6.58 25.38
C LEU A 60 11.63 -7.83 25.37
N GLU A 61 11.65 -8.64 26.44
CA GLU A 61 10.99 -9.95 26.45
C GLU A 61 9.92 -10.07 27.55
N VAL A 62 10.27 -9.81 28.81
CA VAL A 62 9.36 -10.08 29.94
C VAL A 62 8.20 -9.08 30.02
N LEU A 63 8.46 -7.77 29.83
CA LEU A 63 7.42 -6.75 29.90
C LEU A 63 6.34 -6.90 28.81
N PRO A 64 6.68 -7.15 27.52
CA PRO A 64 5.70 -7.52 26.52
C PRO A 64 4.90 -8.77 26.88
N LEU A 65 5.55 -9.81 27.42
CA LEU A 65 4.89 -11.04 27.86
C LEU A 65 3.89 -10.78 28.99
N LEU A 66 4.27 -10.00 30.01
CA LEU A 66 3.39 -9.61 31.12
C LEU A 66 2.19 -8.79 30.63
N ARG A 67 2.39 -7.86 29.69
CA ARG A 67 1.30 -7.09 29.07
C ARG A 67 0.31 -8.00 28.33
N ALA A 68 0.82 -8.93 27.54
CA ALA A 68 0.01 -9.81 26.71
C ALA A 68 -0.76 -10.85 27.52
N LYS A 69 -0.19 -11.37 28.61
CA LYS A 69 -0.71 -12.55 29.33
C LYS A 69 -1.21 -12.27 30.74
N CYS A 70 -0.79 -11.19 31.38
CA CYS A 70 -1.03 -10.96 32.81
C CYS A 70 -1.82 -9.67 33.10
N PHE A 71 -1.51 -8.55 32.43
CA PHE A 71 -2.05 -7.23 32.79
C PHE A 71 -3.57 -7.12 32.59
N GLY A 72 -4.17 -7.95 31.73
CA GLY A 72 -5.61 -8.00 31.57
C GLY A 72 -6.38 -8.42 32.84
N CYS A 73 -5.76 -9.14 33.78
CA CYS A 73 -6.39 -9.54 35.05
C CYS A 73 -5.63 -9.06 36.30
N HIS A 74 -4.34 -8.74 36.17
CA HIS A 74 -3.47 -8.32 37.27
C HIS A 74 -2.87 -6.92 37.03
N GLY A 75 -3.61 -6.03 36.38
CA GLY A 75 -3.12 -4.72 35.97
C GLY A 75 -4.22 -3.76 35.52
N GLU A 76 -4.31 -3.56 34.20
CA GLU A 76 -5.12 -2.50 33.56
C GLU A 76 -6.56 -2.95 33.21
N GLY A 77 -6.92 -4.20 33.49
CA GLY A 77 -8.27 -4.72 33.24
C GLY A 77 -9.32 -4.31 34.28
N ASP A 78 -10.59 -4.43 33.91
CA ASP A 78 -11.74 -4.00 34.73
C ASP A 78 -11.94 -4.84 36.02
N ASP A 79 -11.46 -6.09 36.03
CA ASP A 79 -11.57 -7.02 37.16
C ASP A 79 -10.18 -7.47 37.64
N LEU A 80 -9.67 -6.83 38.70
CA LEU A 80 -8.43 -7.23 39.34
C LEU A 80 -8.61 -8.54 40.12
N ARG A 81 -7.80 -9.56 39.80
CA ARG A 81 -7.86 -10.87 40.46
C ARG A 81 -6.79 -11.02 41.56
N GLY A 82 -7.19 -11.58 42.69
CA GLY A 82 -6.31 -11.93 43.82
C GLY A 82 -5.62 -10.74 44.48
N GLU A 83 -6.19 -9.53 44.37
CA GLU A 83 -5.63 -8.25 44.85
C GLU A 83 -4.17 -8.01 44.41
N TYR A 84 -3.78 -8.61 43.28
CA TYR A 84 -2.40 -8.64 42.82
C TYR A 84 -2.17 -7.74 41.62
N TYR A 85 -1.30 -6.74 41.76
CA TYR A 85 -0.91 -5.80 40.71
C TYR A 85 0.48 -6.12 40.17
N MET A 86 0.61 -6.21 38.84
CA MET A 86 1.87 -6.52 38.14
C MET A 86 2.44 -5.33 37.36
N THR A 87 1.88 -4.12 37.54
CA THR A 87 2.24 -2.92 36.77
C THR A 87 3.43 -2.14 37.34
N SER A 88 4.02 -2.61 38.44
CA SER A 88 5.24 -2.06 39.02
C SER A 88 6.03 -3.12 39.76
N ARG A 89 7.34 -2.91 39.91
CA ARG A 89 8.23 -3.80 40.67
C ARG A 89 7.77 -3.99 42.11
N ASP A 90 7.43 -2.92 42.80
CA ASP A 90 7.03 -2.98 44.21
C ASP A 90 5.76 -3.82 44.39
N ALA A 91 4.83 -3.74 43.45
CA ALA A 91 3.60 -4.54 43.50
C ALA A 91 3.87 -6.02 43.19
N LEU A 92 4.73 -6.31 42.21
CA LEU A 92 5.21 -7.67 41.91
C LEU A 92 5.87 -8.34 43.11
N VAL A 93 6.72 -7.60 43.82
CA VAL A 93 7.44 -8.11 45.00
C VAL A 93 6.51 -8.25 46.21
N ARG A 94 5.55 -7.34 46.39
CA ARG A 94 4.61 -7.38 47.52
C ARG A 94 3.68 -8.60 47.48
N GLY A 95 3.34 -9.09 46.28
CA GLY A 95 2.34 -10.16 46.15
C GLY A 95 0.91 -9.63 46.32
N GLY A 96 -0.05 -10.55 46.24
CA GLY A 96 -1.49 -10.26 46.35
C GLY A 96 -2.10 -10.75 47.66
N GLU A 97 -3.35 -11.19 47.61
CA GLU A 97 -4.14 -11.70 48.73
C GLU A 97 -3.49 -12.90 49.45
N SER A 98 -2.61 -13.66 48.76
CA SER A 98 -1.86 -14.77 49.36
C SER A 98 -0.90 -14.34 50.48
N GLY A 99 -0.53 -13.06 50.55
CA GLY A 99 0.40 -12.51 51.55
C GLY A 99 1.88 -12.86 51.31
N ASP A 100 2.17 -13.86 50.47
CA ASP A 100 3.51 -14.22 50.04
C ASP A 100 4.01 -13.33 48.89
N ALA A 101 5.31 -13.02 48.90
CA ALA A 101 5.98 -12.31 47.82
C ALA A 101 5.85 -13.10 46.51
N ALA A 102 5.26 -12.51 45.48
CA ALA A 102 5.10 -13.20 44.20
C ALA A 102 6.43 -13.29 43.44
N VAL A 103 7.30 -12.29 43.58
CA VAL A 103 8.68 -12.31 43.06
C VAL A 103 9.65 -11.99 44.18
N VAL A 104 10.64 -12.86 44.40
CA VAL A 104 11.79 -12.58 45.26
C VAL A 104 12.98 -12.20 44.40
N PRO A 105 13.43 -10.93 44.39
CA PRO A 105 14.56 -10.49 43.57
C PRO A 105 15.83 -11.32 43.82
N GLY A 106 16.35 -11.94 42.75
CA GLY A 106 17.59 -12.73 42.79
C GLY A 106 17.39 -14.20 43.14
N ASP A 107 16.18 -14.61 43.51
CA ASP A 107 15.85 -15.99 43.87
C ASP A 107 14.64 -16.48 43.07
N ALA A 108 14.92 -17.30 42.05
CA ALA A 108 13.91 -17.90 41.20
C ALA A 108 13.28 -19.17 41.79
N GLY A 109 13.75 -19.64 42.95
CA GLY A 109 13.17 -20.76 43.69
C GLY A 109 12.12 -20.34 44.71
N THR A 110 12.11 -19.06 45.09
CA THR A 110 11.22 -18.51 46.12
C THR A 110 10.25 -17.50 45.50
N GLY A 111 8.96 -17.66 45.79
CA GLY A 111 7.89 -16.77 45.35
C GLY A 111 6.87 -17.45 44.43
N SER A 112 5.62 -16.97 44.50
CA SER A 112 4.48 -17.66 43.88
C SER A 112 4.34 -17.46 42.37
N LEU A 113 5.03 -16.48 41.76
CA LEU A 113 4.91 -16.22 40.32
C LEU A 113 5.40 -17.39 39.47
N LEU A 114 6.60 -17.91 39.76
CA LEU A 114 7.22 -18.97 38.96
C LEU A 114 6.48 -20.30 39.14
N GLU A 115 5.99 -20.59 40.34
CA GLU A 115 5.09 -21.71 40.62
C GLU A 115 3.80 -21.60 39.78
N ALA A 116 3.19 -20.41 39.78
CA ALA A 116 1.94 -20.15 39.08
C ALA A 116 2.06 -20.27 37.56
N ILE A 117 3.14 -19.77 36.94
CA ILE A 117 3.33 -19.86 35.49
C ILE A 117 3.83 -21.23 35.02
N ARG A 118 4.49 -21.99 35.91
CA ARG A 118 4.86 -23.40 35.64
C ARG A 118 3.67 -24.35 35.74
N TRP A 119 2.58 -23.91 36.38
CA TRP A 119 1.43 -24.71 36.76
C TRP A 119 1.81 -25.83 37.74
N ASP A 120 2.59 -25.47 38.77
CA ASP A 120 2.98 -26.37 39.86
C ASP A 120 2.21 -26.05 41.15
N GLY A 121 0.88 -25.98 41.05
CA GLY A 121 0.00 -25.51 42.11
C GLY A 121 -1.09 -24.60 41.55
N LEU A 122 -0.91 -23.28 41.72
CA LEU A 122 -1.73 -22.27 41.03
C LEU A 122 -1.46 -22.32 39.52
N GLU A 123 -2.50 -22.17 38.68
CA GLU A 123 -2.36 -22.20 37.22
C GLU A 123 -2.63 -20.81 36.62
N MET A 124 -1.57 -20.13 36.19
CA MET A 124 -1.65 -18.80 35.56
C MET A 124 -0.89 -18.77 34.21
N PRO A 125 -1.46 -18.19 33.14
CA PRO A 125 -2.87 -17.85 32.97
C PRO A 125 -3.78 -19.10 33.08
N PRO A 126 -5.04 -18.96 33.57
CA PRO A 126 -5.91 -20.09 33.89
C PRO A 126 -6.46 -20.81 32.65
N LYS A 127 -6.41 -20.17 31.48
CA LYS A 127 -6.81 -20.79 30.22
C LYS A 127 -5.63 -21.55 29.64
N LYS A 128 -5.81 -22.85 29.38
CA LYS A 128 -4.79 -23.71 28.78
C LYS A 128 -4.27 -23.22 27.43
N SER A 129 -5.11 -22.56 26.63
CA SER A 129 -4.70 -21.96 25.34
C SER A 129 -3.76 -20.76 25.49
N GLU A 130 -3.69 -20.17 26.68
CA GLU A 130 -2.87 -18.99 26.99
C GLU A 130 -1.66 -19.34 27.87
N ARG A 131 -1.46 -20.62 28.19
CA ARG A 131 -0.33 -21.11 28.99
C ARG A 131 1.00 -20.71 28.33
N LEU A 132 1.94 -20.26 29.15
CA LEU A 132 3.29 -19.94 28.71
C LEU A 132 4.02 -21.22 28.26
N THR A 133 4.80 -21.08 27.19
CA THR A 133 5.75 -22.08 26.72
C THR A 133 6.92 -22.24 27.69
N SER A 134 7.69 -23.33 27.57
CA SER A 134 8.90 -23.54 28.38
C SER A 134 9.91 -22.40 28.24
N ASP A 135 10.01 -21.85 27.04
CA ASP A 135 10.96 -20.79 26.70
C ASP A 135 10.52 -19.47 27.34
N GLU A 136 9.23 -19.14 27.25
CA GLU A 136 8.66 -17.97 27.95
C GLU A 136 8.83 -18.05 29.48
N VAL A 137 8.65 -19.23 30.08
CA VAL A 137 8.91 -19.44 31.51
C VAL A 137 10.39 -19.24 31.85
N ALA A 138 11.30 -19.73 31.01
CA ALA A 138 12.74 -19.57 31.20
C ALA A 138 13.17 -18.10 31.16
N LEU A 139 12.57 -17.28 30.29
CA LEU A 139 12.81 -15.83 30.22
C LEU A 139 12.42 -15.13 31.53
N VAL A 140 11.25 -15.45 32.08
CA VAL A 140 10.80 -14.89 33.37
C VAL A 140 11.72 -15.35 34.51
N GLU A 141 12.12 -16.62 34.51
CA GLU A 141 13.02 -17.18 35.52
C GLU A 141 14.39 -16.49 35.54
N GLU A 142 14.97 -16.28 34.36
CA GLU A 142 16.25 -15.60 34.20
C GLU A 142 16.17 -14.14 34.66
N TRP A 143 15.08 -13.44 34.34
CA TRP A 143 14.83 -12.09 34.82
C TRP A 143 14.71 -12.01 36.35
N VAL A 144 13.99 -12.94 36.99
CA VAL A 144 13.89 -13.01 38.45
C VAL A 144 15.26 -13.26 39.08
N ARG A 145 16.03 -14.21 38.54
CA ARG A 145 17.40 -14.50 38.99
C ARG A 145 18.33 -13.28 38.81
N GLY A 146 18.08 -12.46 37.80
CA GLY A 146 18.75 -11.19 37.56
C GLY A 146 18.38 -10.04 38.52
N GLY A 147 17.57 -10.30 39.56
CA GLY A 147 17.15 -9.29 40.54
C GLY A 147 15.82 -8.61 40.22
N ALA A 148 15.09 -9.12 39.22
CA ALA A 148 13.82 -8.59 38.75
C ALA A 148 13.85 -7.06 38.57
N PRO A 149 14.80 -6.50 37.80
CA PRO A 149 14.88 -5.05 37.63
C PRO A 149 13.68 -4.53 36.84
N TRP A 150 13.29 -3.29 37.13
CA TRP A 150 12.21 -2.57 36.45
C TRP A 150 12.70 -1.16 36.10
N PRO A 151 13.31 -0.99 34.92
CA PRO A 151 13.84 0.30 34.49
C PRO A 151 12.78 1.39 34.42
N SER A 152 13.19 2.65 34.59
CA SER A 152 12.33 3.82 34.36
C SER A 152 11.87 3.88 32.90
N LEU A 153 10.76 4.54 32.60
CA LEU A 153 10.27 4.69 31.21
C LEU A 153 11.33 5.26 30.25
N GLU A 154 12.15 6.19 30.74
CA GLU A 154 13.29 6.74 29.98
C GLU A 154 14.33 5.64 29.65
N GLN A 155 14.71 4.83 30.64
CA GLN A 155 15.66 3.72 30.43
C GLN A 155 15.05 2.62 29.55
N GLN A 156 13.76 2.33 29.68
CA GLN A 156 13.04 1.42 28.77
C GLN A 156 13.12 1.91 27.33
N PHE A 157 12.92 3.21 27.10
CA PHE A 157 13.05 3.83 25.78
C PHE A 157 14.48 3.74 25.22
N VAL A 158 15.50 3.99 26.05
CA VAL A 158 16.91 3.84 25.66
C VAL A 158 17.22 2.40 25.25
N ILE A 159 16.86 1.42 26.07
CA ILE A 159 17.07 -0.01 25.79
C ILE A 159 16.36 -0.45 24.50
N GLN A 160 15.10 -0.03 24.32
CA GLN A 160 14.35 -0.34 23.10
C GLN A 160 15.01 0.24 21.86
N ASN A 161 15.50 1.48 21.91
CA ASN A 161 16.19 2.10 20.78
C ASN A 161 17.58 1.49 20.53
N ALA A 162 18.32 1.13 21.59
CA ALA A 162 19.59 0.43 21.47
C ALA A 162 19.40 -0.95 20.80
N ALA A 163 18.33 -1.69 21.16
CA ALA A 163 17.95 -2.94 20.51
C ALA A 163 17.56 -2.74 19.03
N LYS A 164 17.07 -1.55 18.65
CA LYS A 164 16.84 -1.19 17.24
C LYS A 164 18.13 -0.99 16.43
N GLY A 165 19.24 -0.70 17.07
CA GLY A 165 20.55 -0.62 16.43
C GLY A 165 21.25 -1.97 16.27
N ARG A 166 20.78 -3.03 16.94
CA ARG A 166 21.44 -4.35 16.91
C ARG A 166 21.28 -5.01 15.54
N ALA A 167 22.35 -5.70 15.13
CA ALA A 167 22.33 -6.55 13.95
C ALA A 167 21.19 -7.57 14.06
N LEU A 168 20.42 -7.70 12.99
CA LEU A 168 19.36 -8.69 12.87
C LEU A 168 19.98 -10.04 12.49
N ASP A 169 19.23 -11.12 12.67
CA ASP A 169 19.63 -12.43 12.16
C ASP A 169 19.89 -12.36 10.65
N GLU A 170 20.81 -13.19 10.15
CA GLU A 170 21.24 -13.17 8.76
C GLU A 170 20.05 -13.31 7.80
N GLY A 171 19.87 -12.35 6.89
CA GLY A 171 18.77 -12.30 5.93
C GLY A 171 17.47 -11.64 6.43
N LEU A 172 17.42 -11.16 7.67
CA LEU A 172 16.32 -10.33 8.17
C LEU A 172 16.66 -8.84 8.10
N VAL A 173 15.69 -8.04 7.68
CA VAL A 173 15.77 -6.58 7.61
C VAL A 173 14.57 -5.93 8.27
N ARG A 174 14.78 -4.73 8.81
CA ARG A 174 13.69 -3.81 9.15
C ARG A 174 13.45 -2.89 7.97
N TRP A 175 12.27 -2.98 7.36
CA TRP A 175 11.92 -2.12 6.24
C TRP A 175 11.44 -0.77 6.73
N LYS A 176 11.94 0.32 6.14
CA LYS A 176 11.50 1.67 6.50
C LYS A 176 10.11 1.92 5.91
N THR A 177 9.13 2.16 6.77
CA THR A 177 7.74 2.49 6.39
C THR A 177 7.30 3.84 6.98
N SER A 178 6.05 4.26 6.74
CA SER A 178 5.47 5.48 7.33
C SER A 178 5.04 5.33 8.80
N GLY A 179 5.26 4.16 9.40
CA GLY A 179 4.86 3.80 10.76
C GLY A 179 3.57 2.99 10.79
N GLY A 180 3.62 1.84 11.47
CA GLY A 180 2.49 0.93 11.67
C GLY A 180 1.51 1.40 12.75
N THR A 181 0.45 0.63 12.92
CA THR A 181 -0.56 0.77 13.98
C THR A 181 0.00 0.61 15.39
N SER A 182 1.16 -0.06 15.53
CA SER A 182 1.90 -0.17 16.79
C SER A 182 3.42 -0.07 16.55
N GLN A 183 4.17 0.09 17.65
CA GLN A 183 5.63 0.07 17.61
C GLN A 183 6.16 -1.30 17.15
N GLU A 184 5.52 -2.39 17.59
CA GLU A 184 5.84 -3.76 17.17
C GLU A 184 5.70 -3.92 15.64
N TRP A 185 4.62 -3.38 15.07
CA TRP A 185 4.40 -3.39 13.61
C TRP A 185 5.41 -2.53 12.87
N THR A 186 5.75 -1.36 13.43
CA THR A 186 6.74 -0.46 12.85
C THR A 186 8.14 -1.09 12.83
N ASP A 187 8.50 -1.82 13.88
CA ASP A 187 9.81 -2.47 14.02
C ASP A 187 9.82 -3.91 13.49
N ARG A 188 8.78 -4.33 12.77
CA ARG A 188 8.65 -5.68 12.25
C ARG A 188 9.84 -6.04 11.34
N LYS A 189 10.32 -7.27 11.52
CA LYS A 189 11.39 -7.87 10.71
C LYS A 189 10.78 -8.58 9.51
N TYR A 190 11.46 -8.46 8.38
CA TYR A 190 11.09 -9.09 7.11
C TYR A 190 12.28 -9.85 6.55
N VAL A 191 12.01 -10.88 5.75
CA VAL A 191 13.07 -11.58 5.03
C VAL A 191 13.46 -10.73 3.82
N GLU A 192 14.71 -10.30 3.73
CA GLU A 192 15.15 -9.31 2.73
C GLU A 192 14.87 -9.76 1.28
N LYS A 193 15.11 -11.04 0.99
CA LYS A 193 14.88 -11.62 -0.34
C LYS A 193 13.41 -11.58 -0.78
N ASP A 194 12.48 -11.56 0.17
CA ASP A 194 11.04 -11.53 -0.10
C ASP A 194 10.56 -10.11 -0.41
N LEU A 195 11.39 -9.09 -0.14
CA LEU A 195 11.09 -7.67 -0.36
C LEU A 195 11.61 -7.14 -1.71
N TRP A 196 11.94 -8.03 -2.65
CA TRP A 196 12.50 -7.66 -3.96
C TRP A 196 11.65 -6.63 -4.72
N ALA A 197 10.33 -6.67 -4.58
CA ALA A 197 9.41 -5.74 -5.25
C ALA A 197 9.45 -4.31 -4.69
N PHE A 198 10.00 -4.12 -3.49
CA PHE A 198 10.16 -2.81 -2.84
C PHE A 198 11.58 -2.27 -2.96
N ALA A 199 12.53 -3.10 -3.39
CA ALA A 199 13.91 -2.68 -3.59
C ALA A 199 14.01 -1.71 -4.78
N ASN A 200 14.89 -0.72 -4.64
CA ASN A 200 15.22 0.14 -5.77
C ASN A 200 15.88 -0.69 -6.86
N LEU A 201 15.41 -0.53 -8.10
CA LEU A 201 16.02 -1.18 -9.25
C LEU A 201 17.45 -0.64 -9.43
N PRO A 202 18.46 -1.52 -9.59
CA PRO A 202 19.80 -1.08 -9.94
C PRO A 202 19.79 -0.42 -11.32
N ARG A 203 20.69 0.52 -11.55
CA ARG A 203 20.81 1.16 -12.86
C ARG A 203 21.37 0.17 -13.87
N ALA A 204 20.91 0.22 -15.11
CA ALA A 204 21.31 -0.71 -16.17
C ALA A 204 22.83 -0.78 -16.34
N GLU A 205 23.52 0.37 -16.27
CA GLU A 205 24.97 0.47 -16.43
C GLU A 205 25.76 -0.21 -15.30
N THR A 206 25.12 -0.52 -14.17
CA THR A 206 25.76 -1.24 -13.06
C THR A 206 25.66 -2.76 -13.18
N ILE A 207 24.76 -3.25 -14.03
CA ILE A 207 24.43 -4.68 -14.15
C ILE A 207 24.75 -5.27 -15.51
N LEU A 208 24.74 -4.45 -16.57
CA LEU A 208 25.09 -4.86 -17.93
C LEU A 208 26.54 -4.50 -18.25
N PRO A 209 27.30 -5.40 -18.90
CA PRO A 209 28.58 -5.06 -19.51
C PRO A 209 28.43 -3.93 -20.54
N ALA A 210 29.47 -3.11 -20.70
CA ALA A 210 29.43 -1.94 -21.59
C ALA A 210 29.21 -2.31 -23.07
N GLU A 211 29.53 -3.54 -23.45
CA GLU A 211 29.40 -4.08 -24.79
C GLU A 211 27.99 -4.60 -25.10
N VAL A 212 27.14 -4.79 -24.07
CA VAL A 212 25.77 -5.29 -24.24
C VAL A 212 24.82 -4.11 -24.41
N SER A 213 24.11 -4.06 -25.54
CA SER A 213 23.12 -3.02 -25.77
C SER A 213 21.90 -3.22 -24.85
N HIS A 214 21.12 -2.16 -24.63
CA HIS A 214 19.87 -2.28 -23.87
C HIS A 214 18.87 -3.26 -24.50
N ASN A 215 18.90 -3.42 -25.82
CA ASN A 215 18.00 -4.33 -26.53
C ASN A 215 18.37 -5.79 -26.30
N ASP A 216 19.66 -6.07 -26.10
CA ASP A 216 20.18 -7.43 -25.86
C ASP A 216 20.23 -7.80 -24.36
N ALA A 217 19.77 -6.89 -23.49
CA ALA A 217 19.87 -7.04 -22.05
C ALA A 217 19.15 -8.29 -21.52
N ILE A 218 17.95 -8.56 -22.04
CA ILE A 218 17.14 -9.71 -21.62
C ILE A 218 17.86 -11.00 -21.98
N ASP A 219 18.28 -11.14 -23.23
CA ASP A 219 18.98 -12.32 -23.73
C ASP A 219 20.28 -12.55 -22.97
N PHE A 220 21.05 -11.49 -22.69
CA PHE A 220 22.24 -11.57 -21.85
C PHE A 220 21.96 -12.19 -20.47
N PHE A 221 20.90 -11.76 -19.77
CA PHE A 221 20.57 -12.32 -18.46
C PHE A 221 20.08 -13.77 -18.54
N VAL A 222 19.30 -14.11 -19.56
CA VAL A 222 18.78 -15.47 -19.78
C VAL A 222 19.94 -16.43 -20.13
N ASP A 223 20.77 -16.08 -21.10
CA ASP A 223 21.90 -16.89 -21.56
C ASP A 223 22.92 -17.12 -20.46
N LYS A 224 23.21 -16.08 -19.67
CA LYS A 224 24.05 -16.21 -18.48
C LYS A 224 23.51 -17.28 -17.53
N LYS A 225 22.20 -17.31 -17.27
CA LYS A 225 21.58 -18.30 -16.38
C LYS A 225 21.55 -19.69 -16.99
N ILE A 226 21.31 -19.81 -18.30
CA ILE A 226 21.39 -21.09 -19.02
C ILE A 226 22.78 -21.69 -18.89
N ALA A 227 23.82 -20.88 -19.13
CA ALA A 227 25.23 -21.29 -19.01
C ALA A 227 25.59 -21.69 -17.57
N GLU A 228 25.23 -20.88 -16.57
CA GLU A 228 25.45 -21.17 -15.15
C GLU A 228 24.82 -22.50 -14.71
N LYS A 229 23.67 -22.85 -15.29
CA LYS A 229 22.93 -24.08 -14.97
C LYS A 229 23.26 -25.25 -15.89
N ALA A 230 24.20 -25.07 -16.83
CA ALA A 230 24.55 -26.05 -17.84
C ALA A 230 23.32 -26.61 -18.59
N LEU A 231 22.36 -25.73 -18.86
CA LEU A 231 21.15 -26.08 -19.61
C LEU A 231 21.44 -25.97 -21.12
N VAL A 232 20.75 -26.81 -21.90
CA VAL A 232 20.80 -26.77 -23.36
C VAL A 232 19.47 -26.20 -23.85
N ALA A 233 19.53 -25.13 -24.65
CA ALA A 233 18.34 -24.54 -25.25
C ALA A 233 17.68 -25.52 -26.23
N SER A 234 16.35 -25.48 -26.29
CA SER A 234 15.59 -26.23 -27.30
C SER A 234 15.95 -25.74 -28.71
N PRO A 235 15.92 -26.62 -29.73
CA PRO A 235 16.12 -26.19 -31.11
C PRO A 235 15.05 -25.17 -31.53
N PRO A 236 15.37 -24.27 -32.49
CA PRO A 236 14.39 -23.35 -33.06
C PRO A 236 13.16 -24.09 -33.62
N ALA A 237 11.99 -23.46 -33.48
CA ALA A 237 10.76 -24.00 -34.05
C ALA A 237 10.79 -23.95 -35.58
N HIS A 238 10.08 -24.86 -36.24
CA HIS A 238 9.89 -24.79 -37.70
C HIS A 238 9.04 -23.57 -38.08
N SER A 239 9.23 -23.03 -39.29
CA SER A 239 8.59 -21.79 -39.75
C SER A 239 7.07 -21.78 -39.57
N ALA A 240 6.36 -22.84 -39.96
CA ALA A 240 4.91 -22.93 -39.79
C ALA A 240 4.48 -22.93 -38.31
N GLU A 241 5.27 -23.53 -37.43
CA GLU A 241 5.00 -23.53 -35.99
C GLU A 241 5.29 -22.16 -35.37
N LEU A 242 6.39 -21.52 -35.78
CA LEU A 242 6.77 -20.18 -35.36
C LEU A 242 5.70 -19.16 -35.74
N LEU A 243 5.26 -19.16 -36.99
CA LEU A 243 4.16 -18.32 -37.48
C LEU A 243 2.89 -18.51 -36.65
N ARG A 244 2.50 -19.77 -36.41
CA ARG A 244 1.30 -20.08 -35.65
C ARG A 244 1.39 -19.52 -34.23
N ARG A 245 2.51 -19.73 -33.54
CA ARG A 245 2.73 -19.24 -32.17
C ARG A 245 2.64 -17.71 -32.11
N VAL A 246 3.43 -17.01 -32.93
CA VAL A 246 3.46 -15.54 -32.88
C VAL A 246 2.13 -14.91 -33.29
N THR A 247 1.40 -15.49 -34.23
CA THR A 247 0.07 -14.97 -34.62
C THR A 247 -0.95 -15.13 -33.49
N TYR A 248 -0.96 -16.29 -32.80
CA TYR A 248 -1.83 -16.50 -31.63
C TYR A 248 -1.43 -15.62 -30.45
N ASP A 249 -0.14 -15.43 -30.21
CA ASP A 249 0.34 -14.62 -29.10
C ASP A 249 -0.04 -13.14 -29.32
N LEU A 250 0.25 -12.59 -30.50
CA LEU A 250 0.03 -11.17 -30.78
C LEU A 250 -1.43 -10.83 -31.07
N THR A 251 -2.16 -11.67 -31.81
CA THR A 251 -3.53 -11.34 -32.27
C THR A 251 -4.62 -12.26 -31.74
N GLY A 252 -4.25 -13.41 -31.15
CA GLY A 252 -5.22 -14.43 -30.72
C GLY A 252 -5.91 -15.19 -31.86
N LEU A 253 -5.55 -14.93 -33.11
CA LEU A 253 -6.16 -15.53 -34.30
C LEU A 253 -5.15 -16.45 -35.01
N PRO A 254 -5.62 -17.50 -35.70
CA PRO A 254 -4.75 -18.29 -36.56
C PRO A 254 -4.37 -17.52 -37.83
N PRO A 255 -3.18 -17.77 -38.42
CA PRO A 255 -2.85 -17.27 -39.75
C PRO A 255 -3.74 -17.94 -40.82
N SER A 256 -3.98 -17.25 -41.94
CA SER A 256 -4.64 -17.86 -43.10
C SER A 256 -3.73 -18.85 -43.83
N ALA A 257 -4.31 -19.69 -44.69
CA ALA A 257 -3.54 -20.62 -45.52
C ALA A 257 -2.58 -19.88 -46.46
N GLU A 258 -3.03 -18.77 -47.04
CA GLU A 258 -2.25 -17.90 -47.93
C GLU A 258 -1.10 -17.23 -47.18
N GLN A 259 -1.37 -16.69 -45.99
CA GLN A 259 -0.35 -16.09 -45.13
C GLN A 259 0.71 -17.12 -44.72
N THR A 260 0.29 -18.36 -44.45
CA THR A 260 1.20 -19.45 -44.10
C THR A 260 2.11 -19.83 -45.26
N ALA A 261 1.55 -19.98 -46.46
CA ALA A 261 2.33 -20.31 -47.65
C ALA A 261 3.37 -19.21 -47.97
N ALA A 262 2.95 -17.94 -47.93
CA ALA A 262 3.84 -16.80 -48.16
C ALA A 262 4.97 -16.74 -47.13
N PHE A 263 4.65 -16.81 -45.84
CA PHE A 263 5.67 -16.76 -44.78
C PHE A 263 6.67 -17.92 -44.87
N VAL A 264 6.23 -19.14 -45.18
CA VAL A 264 7.15 -20.29 -45.31
C VAL A 264 8.13 -20.09 -46.47
N GLU A 265 7.67 -19.50 -47.57
CA GLU A 265 8.53 -19.18 -48.72
C GLU A 265 9.52 -18.07 -48.38
N ASP A 266 9.06 -16.98 -47.78
CA ASP A 266 9.92 -15.84 -47.42
C ASP A 266 10.93 -16.22 -46.33
N PHE A 267 10.50 -16.96 -45.31
CA PHE A 267 11.38 -17.48 -44.25
C PHE A 267 12.45 -18.44 -44.78
N ALA A 268 12.16 -19.18 -45.86
CA ALA A 268 13.17 -20.04 -46.50
C ALA A 268 14.21 -19.24 -47.31
N ARG A 269 13.90 -17.99 -47.70
CA ARG A 269 14.83 -17.09 -48.40
C ARG A 269 15.68 -16.32 -47.38
N ASP A 270 15.04 -15.74 -46.38
CA ASP A 270 15.67 -14.97 -45.30
C ASP A 270 14.80 -15.08 -44.04
N SER A 271 15.26 -15.89 -43.07
CA SER A 271 14.46 -16.19 -41.87
C SER A 271 14.32 -14.99 -40.95
N ASP A 272 15.34 -14.15 -40.86
CA ASP A 272 15.42 -13.06 -39.89
C ASP A 272 14.54 -11.92 -40.36
N LEU A 273 14.69 -11.50 -41.63
CA LEU A 273 13.86 -10.46 -42.23
C LEU A 273 12.38 -10.87 -42.27
N ALA A 274 12.08 -12.11 -42.69
CA ALA A 274 10.69 -12.57 -42.77
C ALA A 274 10.00 -12.61 -41.40
N TYR A 275 10.75 -12.92 -40.33
CA TYR A 275 10.20 -12.92 -38.98
C TYR A 275 9.96 -11.50 -38.46
N GLU A 276 10.89 -10.57 -38.68
CA GLU A 276 10.74 -9.16 -38.32
C GLU A 276 9.52 -8.53 -39.01
N GLU A 277 9.41 -8.67 -40.33
CA GLU A 277 8.27 -8.15 -41.11
C GLU A 277 6.93 -8.78 -40.69
N LEU A 278 6.94 -10.07 -40.29
CA LEU A 278 5.77 -10.74 -39.73
C LEU A 278 5.35 -10.09 -38.40
N VAL A 279 6.30 -9.87 -37.49
CA VAL A 279 6.03 -9.28 -36.17
C VAL A 279 5.50 -7.87 -36.33
N ASP A 280 6.14 -7.02 -37.14
CA ASP A 280 5.69 -5.64 -37.41
C ASP A 280 4.27 -5.62 -37.95
N ARG A 281 3.96 -6.45 -38.95
CA ARG A 281 2.61 -6.55 -39.52
C ARG A 281 1.56 -7.01 -38.50
N LEU A 282 1.94 -7.86 -37.54
CA LEU A 282 1.03 -8.32 -36.49
C LEU A 282 0.81 -7.25 -35.42
N LEU A 283 1.86 -6.52 -35.03
CA LEU A 283 1.80 -5.39 -34.09
C LEU A 283 0.98 -4.22 -34.67
N ASP A 284 1.13 -3.94 -35.97
CA ASP A 284 0.36 -2.90 -36.70
C ASP A 284 -1.13 -3.27 -36.87
N SER A 285 -1.50 -4.52 -36.61
CA SER A 285 -2.88 -4.96 -36.74
C SER A 285 -3.74 -4.41 -35.60
N PRO A 286 -4.95 -3.87 -35.85
CA PRO A 286 -5.87 -3.48 -34.78
C PRO A 286 -6.22 -4.63 -33.82
N ARG A 287 -6.08 -5.88 -34.29
CA ARG A 287 -6.29 -7.10 -33.52
C ARG A 287 -5.29 -7.28 -32.37
N TYR A 288 -4.09 -6.68 -32.48
CA TYR A 288 -3.12 -6.69 -31.40
C TYR A 288 -3.68 -6.03 -30.15
N GLY A 289 -4.16 -4.78 -30.28
CA GLY A 289 -4.78 -4.05 -29.17
C GLY A 289 -6.04 -4.73 -28.66
N GLU A 290 -6.88 -5.29 -29.52
CA GLU A 290 -8.06 -6.07 -29.10
C GLU A 290 -7.66 -7.32 -28.26
N ARG A 291 -6.60 -8.01 -28.67
CA ARG A 291 -6.08 -9.19 -27.98
C ARG A 291 -5.49 -8.82 -26.64
N TRP A 292 -4.65 -7.78 -26.55
CA TRP A 292 -3.96 -7.43 -25.30
C TRP A 292 -4.83 -6.64 -24.32
N ALA A 293 -5.71 -5.78 -24.83
CA ALA A 293 -6.65 -5.04 -24.00
C ALA A 293 -7.55 -5.96 -23.17
N ARG A 294 -7.90 -7.16 -23.67
CA ARG A 294 -8.71 -8.11 -22.89
C ARG A 294 -8.09 -8.43 -21.52
N HIS A 295 -6.76 -8.57 -21.46
CA HIS A 295 -6.06 -8.93 -20.24
C HIS A 295 -6.10 -7.77 -19.26
N TRP A 296 -5.97 -6.54 -19.77
CA TRP A 296 -6.15 -5.33 -18.97
C TRP A 296 -7.58 -5.17 -18.47
N LEU A 297 -8.57 -5.43 -19.32
CA LEU A 297 -9.99 -5.32 -19.00
C LEU A 297 -10.40 -6.36 -17.95
N ASP A 298 -9.81 -7.55 -17.97
CA ASP A 298 -9.98 -8.55 -16.91
C ASP A 298 -9.42 -8.05 -15.56
N ILE A 299 -8.19 -7.52 -15.54
CA ILE A 299 -7.54 -6.99 -14.33
C ILE A 299 -8.34 -5.83 -13.72
N THR A 300 -8.84 -4.94 -14.58
CA THR A 300 -9.59 -3.74 -14.16
C THR A 300 -11.06 -4.02 -13.85
N ARG A 301 -11.51 -5.28 -14.03
CA ARG A 301 -12.90 -5.73 -13.79
C ARG A 301 -13.90 -4.98 -14.67
N TYR A 302 -13.56 -4.84 -15.94
CA TYR A 302 -14.44 -4.24 -16.94
C TYR A 302 -15.73 -5.04 -17.10
N ALA A 303 -16.86 -4.33 -17.12
CA ALA A 303 -18.15 -4.86 -17.52
C ALA A 303 -18.98 -3.73 -18.16
N ASP A 304 -19.82 -4.10 -19.13
CA ASP A 304 -20.81 -3.18 -19.72
C ASP A 304 -21.96 -2.88 -18.74
N THR A 305 -21.99 -3.50 -17.56
CA THR A 305 -23.07 -3.40 -16.56
C THR A 305 -22.54 -3.22 -15.13
N GLY A 306 -23.44 -3.02 -14.17
CA GLY A 306 -23.16 -2.77 -12.76
C GLY A 306 -22.75 -3.99 -11.92
N GLY A 307 -23.18 -5.20 -12.31
CA GLY A 307 -22.71 -6.49 -11.77
C GLY A 307 -23.05 -6.80 -10.30
N MET A 308 -24.03 -6.11 -9.68
CA MET A 308 -24.41 -6.28 -8.26
C MET A 308 -25.91 -6.62 -8.12
N SER A 309 -26.60 -6.22 -7.04
CA SER A 309 -28.00 -6.57 -6.78
C SER A 309 -28.94 -6.03 -7.86
N ASN A 310 -28.66 -4.83 -8.39
CA ASN A 310 -29.28 -4.31 -9.60
C ASN A 310 -28.26 -4.19 -10.73
N ASP A 311 -28.42 -5.01 -11.76
CA ASP A 311 -27.50 -5.02 -12.91
C ASP A 311 -27.90 -4.00 -13.98
N TYR A 312 -27.60 -2.72 -13.72
CA TYR A 312 -27.85 -1.64 -14.66
C TYR A 312 -26.80 -1.57 -15.77
N GLU A 313 -27.23 -1.24 -16.98
CA GLU A 313 -26.33 -0.96 -18.11
C GLU A 313 -25.46 0.29 -17.83
N ARG A 314 -24.22 0.25 -18.28
CA ARG A 314 -23.31 1.40 -18.34
C ARG A 314 -23.12 1.80 -19.80
N SER A 315 -24.08 2.54 -20.34
CA SER A 315 -24.21 2.77 -21.80
C SER A 315 -22.99 3.38 -22.49
N ASN A 316 -22.08 4.03 -21.77
CA ASN A 316 -20.85 4.63 -22.32
C ASN A 316 -19.56 3.86 -21.98
N MET A 317 -19.63 2.74 -21.25
CA MET A 317 -18.44 2.04 -20.72
C MET A 317 -17.57 1.43 -21.83
N TRP A 318 -18.18 1.04 -22.96
CA TRP A 318 -17.45 0.59 -24.16
C TRP A 318 -16.39 1.59 -24.65
N ARG A 319 -16.56 2.89 -24.38
CA ARG A 319 -15.56 3.91 -24.73
C ARG A 319 -14.26 3.70 -23.97
N TYR A 320 -14.34 3.27 -22.70
CA TYR A 320 -13.17 2.92 -21.91
C TYR A 320 -12.47 1.66 -22.47
N ARG A 321 -13.24 0.63 -22.85
CA ARG A 321 -12.69 -0.55 -23.54
C ARG A 321 -11.91 -0.15 -24.79
N ASP A 322 -12.53 0.66 -25.64
CA ASP A 322 -11.91 1.09 -26.90
C ASP A 322 -10.72 2.02 -26.66
N TYR A 323 -10.74 2.82 -25.60
CA TYR A 323 -9.57 3.58 -25.14
C TYR A 323 -8.39 2.67 -24.79
N VAL A 324 -8.61 1.60 -24.02
CA VAL A 324 -7.55 0.63 -23.68
C VAL A 324 -7.00 -0.03 -24.94
N ILE A 325 -7.88 -0.45 -25.87
CA ILE A 325 -7.47 -1.02 -27.17
C ILE A 325 -6.55 -0.06 -27.94
N ARG A 326 -6.92 1.23 -28.01
CA ARG A 326 -6.10 2.25 -28.66
C ARG A 326 -4.78 2.48 -27.96
N CYS A 327 -4.74 2.39 -26.62
CA CYS A 327 -3.49 2.54 -25.87
C CYS A 327 -2.49 1.45 -26.23
N PHE A 328 -2.94 0.19 -26.39
CA PHE A 328 -2.08 -0.89 -26.86
C PHE A 328 -1.65 -0.71 -28.31
N ASN A 329 -2.58 -0.40 -29.23
CA ASN A 329 -2.26 -0.23 -30.65
C ASN A 329 -1.31 0.95 -30.94
N ASN A 330 -1.35 1.99 -30.11
CA ASN A 330 -0.50 3.17 -30.28
C ASN A 330 0.75 3.15 -29.39
N ASP A 331 1.04 2.02 -28.74
CA ASP A 331 2.16 1.86 -27.81
C ASP A 331 2.26 3.00 -26.78
N LYS A 332 1.13 3.28 -26.09
CA LYS A 332 1.08 4.38 -25.12
C LYS A 332 2.07 4.12 -23.98
N PRO A 333 2.95 5.09 -23.64
CA PRO A 333 3.85 4.94 -22.50
C PRO A 333 3.10 4.57 -21.22
N TYR A 334 3.55 3.52 -20.55
CA TYR A 334 2.85 2.95 -19.41
C TYR A 334 2.59 3.98 -18.29
N ASN A 335 3.54 4.88 -18.04
CA ASN A 335 3.38 5.96 -17.07
C ASN A 335 2.24 6.92 -17.45
N GLU A 336 2.10 7.26 -18.73
CA GLU A 336 0.98 8.09 -19.22
C GLU A 336 -0.34 7.34 -19.08
N PHE A 337 -0.36 6.06 -19.48
CA PHE A 337 -1.54 5.22 -19.37
C PHE A 337 -2.06 5.08 -17.93
N ILE A 338 -1.18 5.00 -16.92
CA ILE A 338 -1.57 5.01 -15.51
C ILE A 338 -2.13 6.38 -15.11
N MET A 339 -1.41 7.46 -15.42
CA MET A 339 -1.82 8.81 -15.03
C MET A 339 -3.17 9.20 -15.61
N GLU A 340 -3.44 8.85 -16.86
CA GLU A 340 -4.72 9.12 -17.52
C GLU A 340 -5.88 8.36 -16.85
N GLN A 341 -5.67 7.13 -16.39
CA GLN A 341 -6.71 6.35 -15.73
C GLN A 341 -7.03 6.83 -14.31
N ILE A 342 -6.01 7.31 -13.58
CA ILE A 342 -6.16 7.77 -12.19
C ILE A 342 -6.60 9.24 -12.12
N ALA A 343 -6.14 10.09 -13.05
CA ALA A 343 -6.28 11.54 -12.97
C ALA A 343 -6.65 12.19 -14.32
N GLY A 344 -7.23 11.44 -15.26
CA GLY A 344 -7.59 11.95 -16.59
C GLY A 344 -8.51 13.17 -16.55
N ASP A 345 -9.44 13.24 -15.59
CA ASP A 345 -10.32 14.41 -15.40
C ASP A 345 -9.55 15.65 -14.94
N GLU A 346 -8.61 15.52 -14.01
CA GLU A 346 -7.74 16.62 -13.57
C GLU A 346 -6.76 17.06 -14.67
N LEU A 347 -6.26 16.12 -15.50
CA LEU A 347 -5.46 16.42 -16.68
C LEU A 347 -6.27 17.17 -17.73
N ALA A 348 -7.50 16.74 -18.00
CA ALA A 348 -8.43 17.41 -18.92
C ALA A 348 -8.75 18.83 -18.44
N LYS A 349 -9.07 19.00 -17.16
CA LYS A 349 -9.31 20.31 -16.54
C LYS A 349 -8.11 21.23 -16.63
N THR A 350 -6.91 20.69 -16.41
CA THR A 350 -5.65 21.43 -16.54
C THR A 350 -5.43 21.87 -17.99
N SER A 351 -5.70 21.01 -18.97
CA SER A 351 -5.66 21.35 -20.40
C SER A 351 -6.65 22.48 -20.73
N VAL A 352 -7.91 22.35 -20.32
CA VAL A 352 -8.96 23.35 -20.51
C VAL A 352 -8.57 24.70 -19.91
N ARG A 353 -8.01 24.69 -18.70
CA ARG A 353 -7.51 25.91 -18.05
C ARG A 353 -6.37 26.55 -18.85
N LYS A 354 -5.39 25.77 -19.30
CA LYS A 354 -4.25 26.28 -20.09
C LYS A 354 -4.71 26.94 -21.39
N ARG A 355 -5.64 26.32 -22.13
CA ARG A 355 -6.14 26.90 -23.39
C ARG A 355 -6.96 28.17 -23.18
N HIS A 356 -7.76 28.27 -22.11
CA HIS A 356 -8.49 29.49 -21.78
C HIS A 356 -7.57 30.61 -21.30
N MET A 357 -6.51 30.29 -20.55
CA MET A 357 -5.45 31.24 -20.22
C MET A 357 -4.72 31.74 -21.48
N ALA A 358 -4.41 30.85 -22.42
CA ALA A 358 -3.81 31.23 -23.71
C ALA A 358 -4.74 32.13 -24.55
N ALA A 359 -6.06 32.04 -24.34
CA ALA A 359 -7.05 32.94 -24.93
C ALA A 359 -7.21 34.28 -24.16
N GLY A 360 -6.38 34.53 -23.14
CA GLY A 360 -6.36 35.78 -22.37
C GLY A 360 -7.36 35.84 -21.22
N LEU A 361 -7.97 34.72 -20.82
CA LEU A 361 -8.88 34.70 -19.67
C LEU A 361 -8.11 34.55 -18.35
N GLU A 362 -8.49 35.38 -17.37
CA GLU A 362 -7.89 35.36 -16.03
C GLU A 362 -8.96 35.44 -14.92
N GLY A 363 -8.54 35.19 -13.68
CA GLY A 363 -9.38 35.35 -12.48
C GLY A 363 -10.75 34.66 -12.57
N GLN A 364 -11.81 35.42 -12.29
CA GLN A 364 -13.18 34.91 -12.30
C GLN A 364 -13.68 34.51 -13.68
N GLN A 365 -13.20 35.15 -14.75
CA GLN A 365 -13.56 34.81 -16.12
C GLN A 365 -12.98 33.45 -16.51
N LEU A 366 -11.72 33.18 -16.14
CA LEU A 366 -11.10 31.88 -16.32
C LEU A 366 -11.84 30.78 -15.56
N TYR A 367 -12.15 31.03 -14.28
CA TYR A 367 -12.92 30.07 -13.47
C TYR A 367 -14.28 29.75 -14.10
N ALA A 368 -15.02 30.79 -14.53
CA ALA A 368 -16.32 30.62 -15.17
C ALA A 368 -16.21 29.86 -16.51
N ALA A 369 -15.19 30.13 -17.31
CA ALA A 369 -14.97 29.44 -18.59
C ALA A 369 -14.61 27.97 -18.42
N VAL A 370 -13.72 27.63 -17.47
CA VAL A 370 -13.40 26.24 -17.12
C VAL A 370 -14.64 25.53 -16.60
N ARG A 371 -15.39 26.16 -15.68
CA ARG A 371 -16.62 25.58 -15.12
C ARG A 371 -17.68 25.36 -16.19
N LYS A 372 -17.82 26.29 -17.14
CA LYS A 372 -18.71 26.15 -18.29
C LYS A 372 -18.32 24.94 -19.12
N THR A 373 -17.03 24.74 -19.39
CA THR A 373 -16.56 23.55 -20.11
C THR A 373 -16.84 22.26 -19.34
N GLU A 374 -16.66 22.28 -18.02
CA GLU A 374 -16.98 21.15 -17.13
C GLU A 374 -18.44 20.72 -17.15
N THR A 375 -19.38 21.66 -17.31
CA THR A 375 -20.83 21.42 -17.23
C THR A 375 -21.52 21.32 -18.58
N GLU A 376 -21.09 22.08 -19.57
CA GLU A 376 -21.72 22.19 -20.89
C GLU A 376 -20.90 21.50 -22.00
N GLY A 377 -19.64 21.14 -21.74
CA GLY A 377 -18.74 20.50 -22.70
C GLY A 377 -17.90 21.51 -23.49
N GLY A 378 -17.54 21.18 -24.73
CA GLY A 378 -16.53 21.94 -25.47
C GLY A 378 -15.10 21.52 -25.14
N TYR A 379 -14.94 20.24 -24.77
CA TYR A 379 -13.67 19.54 -24.74
C TYR A 379 -13.17 19.28 -26.16
N THR A 380 -11.85 19.31 -26.32
CA THR A 380 -11.17 18.76 -27.50
C THR A 380 -11.25 17.22 -27.50
N GLU A 381 -10.90 16.57 -28.62
CA GLU A 381 -10.83 15.10 -28.68
C GLU A 381 -9.86 14.53 -27.64
N ARG A 382 -8.70 15.16 -27.47
CA ARG A 382 -7.72 14.72 -26.46
C ARG A 382 -8.25 14.86 -25.04
N GLU A 383 -8.92 15.96 -24.72
CA GLU A 383 -9.54 16.15 -23.41
C GLU A 383 -10.69 15.17 -23.17
N ALA A 384 -11.47 14.86 -24.21
CA ALA A 384 -12.52 13.84 -24.14
C ALA A 384 -11.95 12.45 -23.87
N GLU A 385 -10.83 12.11 -24.51
CA GLU A 385 -10.14 10.84 -24.28
C GLU A 385 -9.61 10.72 -22.84
N LEU A 386 -9.07 11.81 -22.27
CA LEU A 386 -8.67 11.84 -20.87
C LEU A 386 -9.85 11.61 -19.91
N LEU A 387 -11.03 12.19 -20.22
CA LEU A 387 -12.24 11.91 -19.44
C LEU A 387 -12.67 10.44 -19.56
N VAL A 388 -12.58 9.84 -20.76
CA VAL A 388 -12.87 8.42 -20.97
C VAL A 388 -11.90 7.53 -20.19
N ALA A 389 -10.61 7.86 -20.15
CA ALA A 389 -9.59 7.12 -19.41
C ALA A 389 -9.90 7.05 -17.90
N SER A 390 -10.38 8.14 -17.31
CA SER A 390 -10.82 8.19 -15.90
C SER A 390 -12.00 7.25 -15.58
N GLY A 391 -12.62 6.66 -16.60
CA GLY A 391 -13.61 5.58 -16.46
C GLY A 391 -13.11 4.38 -15.64
N PHE A 392 -11.79 4.17 -15.54
CA PHE A 392 -11.17 3.21 -14.62
C PHE A 392 -11.73 3.32 -13.19
N LEU A 393 -11.88 4.55 -12.67
CA LEU A 393 -12.39 4.82 -11.32
C LEU A 393 -13.90 4.54 -11.15
N ARG A 394 -14.57 4.13 -12.23
CA ARG A 394 -15.98 3.73 -12.26
C ARG A 394 -16.17 2.23 -12.46
N LEU A 395 -15.09 1.48 -12.72
CA LEU A 395 -15.12 0.03 -12.88
C LEU A 395 -15.40 -0.69 -11.56
N GLY A 396 -15.79 -1.97 -11.64
CA GLY A 396 -16.20 -2.74 -10.47
C GLY A 396 -17.65 -2.51 -10.05
N PRO A 397 -18.16 -3.26 -9.07
CA PRO A 397 -19.56 -3.24 -8.69
C PRO A 397 -19.95 -1.89 -8.09
N TRP A 398 -21.11 -1.36 -8.50
CA TRP A 398 -21.70 -0.19 -7.87
C TRP A 398 -23.18 -0.42 -7.68
N ASP A 399 -23.61 -0.36 -6.43
CA ASP A 399 -25.01 -0.39 -6.06
C ASP A 399 -25.15 0.16 -4.64
N ASN A 400 -26.00 1.16 -4.48
CA ASN A 400 -26.35 1.77 -3.20
C ASN A 400 -27.76 1.36 -2.75
N ALA A 401 -28.40 0.38 -3.42
CA ALA A 401 -29.70 -0.10 -3.01
C ALA A 401 -29.64 -0.63 -1.58
N MET A 402 -30.48 -0.04 -0.72
CA MET A 402 -30.62 -0.43 0.70
C MET A 402 -29.35 -0.25 1.54
N VAL A 403 -28.43 0.63 1.12
CA VAL A 403 -27.23 1.00 1.87
C VAL A 403 -27.25 2.52 2.11
N ASP A 404 -26.93 2.95 3.32
CA ASP A 404 -26.84 4.38 3.64
C ASP A 404 -25.77 5.08 2.79
N ASP A 405 -26.03 6.33 2.38
CA ASP A 405 -25.17 7.06 1.44
C ASP A 405 -23.70 7.16 1.92
N ASP A 406 -23.49 7.41 3.22
CA ASP A 406 -22.15 7.48 3.81
C ASP A 406 -21.43 6.12 3.76
N GLN A 407 -22.17 5.03 3.95
CA GLN A 407 -21.62 3.67 3.86
C GLN A 407 -21.32 3.30 2.40
N ALA A 408 -22.21 3.63 1.46
CA ALA A 408 -21.99 3.41 0.03
C ALA A 408 -20.77 4.19 -0.47
N ARG A 409 -20.59 5.43 0.02
CA ARG A 409 -19.41 6.26 -0.26
C ARG A 409 -18.12 5.59 0.24
N GLN A 410 -18.13 5.06 1.46
CA GLN A 410 -16.96 4.38 2.01
C GLN A 410 -16.62 3.10 1.22
N ILE A 411 -17.63 2.30 0.86
CA ILE A 411 -17.44 1.08 0.04
C ILE A 411 -16.80 1.41 -1.30
N TYR A 412 -17.27 2.48 -1.96
CA TYR A 412 -16.68 2.93 -3.22
C TYR A 412 -15.21 3.33 -3.08
N LEU A 413 -14.88 4.16 -2.09
CA LEU A 413 -13.50 4.60 -1.90
C LEU A 413 -12.57 3.45 -1.53
N ASP A 414 -13.03 2.54 -0.68
CA ASP A 414 -12.28 1.32 -0.34
C ASP A 414 -12.04 0.44 -1.59
N ASP A 415 -13.04 0.32 -2.47
CA ASP A 415 -12.91 -0.41 -3.72
C ASP A 415 -11.93 0.25 -4.69
N VAL A 416 -12.01 1.58 -4.87
CA VAL A 416 -11.09 2.36 -5.71
C VAL A 416 -9.64 2.24 -5.23
N VAL A 417 -9.39 2.37 -3.92
CA VAL A 417 -8.04 2.20 -3.35
C VAL A 417 -7.54 0.78 -3.60
N ASN A 418 -8.38 -0.23 -3.34
CA ASN A 418 -7.99 -1.62 -3.51
C ASN A 418 -7.74 -1.99 -4.98
N ILE A 419 -8.60 -1.61 -5.92
CA ILE A 419 -8.42 -1.93 -7.34
C ILE A 419 -7.22 -1.20 -7.93
N THR A 420 -6.94 0.03 -7.49
CA THR A 420 -5.72 0.76 -7.88
C THR A 420 -4.48 0.00 -7.41
N GLY A 421 -4.46 -0.45 -6.15
CA GLY A 421 -3.37 -1.27 -5.61
C GLY A 421 -3.20 -2.60 -6.36
N GLN A 422 -4.29 -3.31 -6.65
CA GLN A 422 -4.24 -4.59 -7.36
C GLN A 422 -3.79 -4.42 -8.82
N THR A 423 -4.29 -3.39 -9.50
CA THR A 423 -4.04 -3.17 -10.94
C THR A 423 -2.62 -2.68 -11.20
N PHE A 424 -2.15 -1.70 -10.42
CA PHE A 424 -0.89 -1.00 -10.73
C PHE A 424 0.28 -1.40 -9.83
N LEU A 425 0.00 -1.89 -8.63
CA LEU A 425 1.05 -2.28 -7.67
C LEU A 425 1.11 -3.80 -7.47
N SER A 426 0.15 -4.55 -8.03
CA SER A 426 -0.03 -5.99 -7.74
C SER A 426 -0.19 -6.27 -6.24
N GLN A 427 -0.78 -5.33 -5.49
CA GLN A 427 -0.95 -5.42 -4.03
C GLN A 427 -2.42 -5.40 -3.62
N THR A 428 -2.81 -6.33 -2.75
CA THR A 428 -4.15 -6.36 -2.17
C THR A 428 -4.23 -5.47 -0.95
N LEU A 429 -4.79 -4.27 -1.10
CA LEU A 429 -4.80 -3.26 -0.03
C LEU A 429 -6.01 -3.35 0.91
N ARG A 430 -7.00 -4.20 0.62
CA ARG A 430 -8.26 -4.27 1.39
C ARG A 430 -8.06 -4.58 2.89
N CYS A 431 -7.07 -5.39 3.26
CA CYS A 431 -6.79 -5.68 4.68
C CYS A 431 -6.20 -4.48 5.43
N CYS A 432 -5.45 -3.63 4.70
CA CYS A 432 -4.77 -2.47 5.26
C CYS A 432 -5.72 -1.43 5.87
N LYS A 433 -7.01 -1.46 5.50
CA LYS A 433 -8.07 -0.64 6.09
C LYS A 433 -8.15 -0.78 7.61
N CYS A 434 -7.95 -1.98 8.14
CA CYS A 434 -8.18 -2.27 9.57
C CYS A 434 -6.89 -2.50 10.34
N HIS A 435 -5.85 -3.04 9.70
CA HIS A 435 -4.57 -3.37 10.33
C HIS A 435 -3.45 -3.33 9.30
N ASP A 436 -2.19 -3.24 9.75
CA ASP A 436 -1.05 -3.23 8.83
C ASP A 436 -0.97 -4.54 8.00
N HIS A 437 -0.44 -4.45 6.79
CA HIS A 437 -0.45 -5.58 5.87
C HIS A 437 0.30 -6.80 6.44
N LYS A 438 -0.26 -8.00 6.23
CA LYS A 438 0.21 -9.21 6.91
C LYS A 438 1.60 -9.67 6.47
N PHE A 439 1.98 -9.46 5.22
CA PHE A 439 3.23 -10.00 4.66
C PHE A 439 4.15 -8.90 4.18
N ASP A 440 3.62 -7.97 3.40
CA ASP A 440 4.34 -6.81 2.90
C ASP A 440 4.47 -5.66 3.91
N PRO A 441 5.51 -4.82 3.79
CA PRO A 441 5.75 -3.66 4.66
C PRO A 441 4.86 -2.47 4.27
N ILE A 442 3.53 -2.68 4.32
CA ILE A 442 2.52 -1.67 3.97
C ILE A 442 1.67 -1.35 5.23
N PRO A 443 1.97 -0.25 5.92
CA PRO A 443 1.14 0.21 7.02
C PRO A 443 -0.28 0.61 6.63
N THR A 444 -1.21 0.53 7.58
CA THR A 444 -2.55 1.12 7.48
C THR A 444 -2.48 2.62 7.17
N ARG A 445 -1.44 3.31 7.67
CA ARG A 445 -1.23 4.72 7.37
C ARG A 445 -1.04 4.99 5.87
N ASP A 446 -0.31 4.13 5.16
CA ASP A 446 -0.08 4.28 3.71
C ASP A 446 -1.36 4.02 2.92
N TYR A 447 -2.16 3.04 3.34
CA TYR A 447 -3.51 2.84 2.79
C TYR A 447 -4.35 4.12 2.88
N TYR A 448 -4.38 4.76 4.04
CA TYR A 448 -5.14 6.00 4.20
C TYR A 448 -4.51 7.21 3.48
N GLY A 449 -3.20 7.17 3.21
CA GLY A 449 -2.53 8.12 2.31
C GLY A 449 -3.03 8.02 0.87
N ILE A 450 -3.13 6.80 0.34
CA ILE A 450 -3.71 6.55 -0.99
C ILE A 450 -5.21 6.90 -0.99
N TYR A 451 -5.93 6.50 0.05
CA TYR A 451 -7.34 6.85 0.23
C TYR A 451 -7.57 8.36 0.16
N ALA A 452 -6.72 9.16 0.82
CA ALA A 452 -6.84 10.61 0.83
C ALA A 452 -6.73 11.22 -0.58
N ALA A 453 -5.96 10.61 -1.49
CA ALA A 453 -5.88 11.06 -2.88
C ALA A 453 -7.21 10.87 -3.64
N PHE A 454 -8.00 9.85 -3.28
CA PHE A 454 -9.30 9.55 -3.90
C PHE A 454 -10.49 10.13 -3.13
N ALA A 455 -10.28 10.66 -1.92
CA ALA A 455 -11.35 11.13 -1.05
C ALA A 455 -12.25 12.20 -1.69
N THR A 456 -11.74 12.93 -2.69
CA THR A 456 -12.45 13.96 -3.45
C THR A 456 -13.00 13.48 -4.80
N THR A 457 -12.84 12.21 -5.16
CA THR A 457 -13.36 11.62 -6.41
C THR A 457 -14.85 11.37 -6.27
N PHE A 458 -15.68 11.89 -7.18
CA PHE A 458 -17.12 11.66 -7.19
C PHE A 458 -17.61 11.23 -8.58
N PRO A 459 -18.53 10.25 -8.68
CA PRO A 459 -19.20 9.95 -9.93
C PRO A 459 -19.97 11.17 -10.42
N VAL A 460 -19.70 11.61 -11.64
CA VAL A 460 -20.38 12.75 -12.28
C VAL A 460 -20.53 12.49 -13.77
N GLU A 461 -21.66 12.88 -14.33
CA GLU A 461 -21.84 12.86 -15.77
C GLU A 461 -21.08 14.04 -16.40
N ARG A 462 -20.22 13.74 -17.38
CA ARG A 462 -19.45 14.73 -18.12
C ARG A 462 -19.84 14.70 -19.60
N PRO A 463 -20.09 15.86 -20.24
CA PRO A 463 -20.38 15.95 -21.66
C PRO A 463 -19.09 15.78 -22.50
N ALA A 464 -18.50 14.59 -22.47
CA ALA A 464 -17.33 14.24 -23.27
C ALA A 464 -17.76 13.94 -24.72
N PRO A 465 -17.37 14.76 -25.72
CA PRO A 465 -17.74 14.53 -27.11
C PRO A 465 -17.20 13.18 -27.61
N PHE A 466 -17.87 12.62 -28.62
CA PHE A 466 -17.34 11.46 -29.33
C PHE A 466 -16.07 11.83 -30.11
N LEU A 467 -15.08 10.96 -30.08
CA LEU A 467 -13.92 11.05 -30.96
C LEU A 467 -14.37 10.79 -32.40
N SER A 468 -13.65 11.36 -33.36
CA SER A 468 -13.90 11.15 -34.81
C SER A 468 -13.91 9.68 -35.23
N ILE A 469 -13.15 8.83 -34.51
CA ILE A 469 -13.02 7.39 -34.76
C ILE A 469 -14.04 6.52 -34.00
N GLU A 470 -14.80 7.09 -33.06
CA GLU A 470 -15.77 6.34 -32.27
C GLU A 470 -17.06 6.06 -33.08
N SER A 471 -17.61 4.85 -32.92
CA SER A 471 -18.89 4.49 -33.54
C SER A 471 -20.02 5.36 -32.99
N ARG A 472 -20.90 5.81 -33.88
CA ARG A 472 -22.13 6.55 -33.56
C ARG A 472 -23.40 5.70 -33.71
N ASP A 473 -23.26 4.53 -34.32
CA ASP A 473 -24.35 3.60 -34.52
C ASP A 473 -24.38 2.65 -33.32
N ARG A 474 -25.28 2.94 -32.37
CA ARG A 474 -25.59 2.04 -31.26
C ARG A 474 -27.09 1.94 -31.06
#